data_AF-E6QH35-F1
#
_entry.id   AF-E6QH35-F1
#
_cell.length_a   1.000
_cell.length_b   1.000
_cell.length_c   1.000
_cell.angle_alpha   90.00
_cell.angle_beta   90.00
_cell.angle_gamma   90.00
#
_symmetry.space_group_name_H-M   'P 1'
#
loop_
_entity.id
_entity.type
_entity.pdbx_description
1 polymer ?
#
loop_
_entity_poly.entity_id
_entity_poly.type
_entity_poly.pdbx_seq_one_letter_code
_entity_poly.pdbx_strand_id
1 'polypeptide(L)'
;MKKNSALWRRALFAGRGLWIAAREEASFRTELLAVVGGVILLYWTGASLLWWGVGILLMGAVLAAELLNSAVESLADLVSPEYHPLVARAKDCGAAAVLVLSFTAVLIAALLLWRYLHLGG
;
A
#
# COMPACT_ATOMS: atom_id res chain seq x y z
N MET A 1 2.37 -23.36 13.71
CA MET A 1 3.28 -22.22 14.01
C MET A 1 3.70 -22.25 15.48
N LYS A 2 4.99 -22.39 15.79
CA LYS A 2 5.49 -22.35 17.18
C LYS A 2 5.46 -20.90 17.71
N LYS A 3 4.74 -20.67 18.80
CA LYS A 3 4.31 -19.37 19.34
C LYS A 3 5.43 -18.51 19.98
N ASN A 4 6.69 -18.91 19.90
CA ASN A 4 7.82 -18.26 20.61
C ASN A 4 9.02 -17.96 19.71
N SER A 5 8.83 -17.13 18.67
CA SER A 5 9.92 -16.59 17.86
C SER A 5 10.30 -15.20 18.38
N ALA A 6 11.58 -15.00 18.70
CA ALA A 6 12.11 -13.70 19.09
C ALA A 6 11.75 -12.61 18.05
N LEU A 7 11.51 -11.37 18.51
CA LEU A 7 11.03 -10.26 17.68
C LEU A 7 11.83 -10.10 16.37
N TRP A 8 13.14 -10.34 16.41
CA TRP A 8 14.01 -10.30 15.23
C TRP A 8 13.63 -11.33 14.15
N ARG A 9 13.20 -12.55 14.53
CA ARG A 9 12.73 -13.56 13.57
C ARG A 9 11.43 -13.13 12.91
N ARG A 10 10.52 -12.50 13.65
CA ARG A 10 9.27 -11.94 13.09
C ARG A 10 9.56 -10.80 12.12
N ALA A 11 10.51 -9.93 12.47
CA ALA A 11 10.97 -8.86 11.58
C ALA A 11 11.64 -9.41 10.30
N LEU A 12 12.45 -10.48 10.40
CA LEU A 12 13.02 -11.13 9.22
C LEU A 12 11.96 -11.78 8.32
N PHE A 13 10.94 -12.43 8.89
CA PHE A 13 9.84 -12.98 8.09
C PHE A 13 9.03 -11.87 7.41
N ALA A 14 8.75 -10.76 8.11
CA ALA A 14 8.08 -9.60 7.53
C ALA A 14 8.91 -8.95 6.41
N GLY A 15 10.22 -8.81 6.60
CA GLY A 15 11.15 -8.30 5.58
C GLY A 15 11.23 -9.21 4.36
N ARG A 16 11.17 -10.53 4.54
CA ARG A 16 11.08 -11.48 3.41
C ARG A 16 9.77 -11.33 2.64
N GLY A 17 8.64 -11.12 3.33
CA GLY A 17 7.35 -10.88 2.69
C GLY A 17 7.37 -9.62 1.82
N LEU A 18 7.94 -8.52 2.33
CA LEU A 18 8.13 -7.28 1.57
C LEU A 18 9.03 -7.48 0.35
N TRP A 19 10.11 -8.24 0.49
CA TRP A 19 11.01 -8.53 -0.63
C TRP A 19 10.33 -9.34 -1.75
N ILE A 20 9.54 -10.35 -1.38
CA ILE A 20 8.80 -11.17 -2.34
C ILE A 20 7.80 -10.28 -3.09
N ALA A 21 6.96 -9.52 -2.38
CA ALA A 21 6.00 -8.61 -2.99
C ALA A 21 6.68 -7.58 -3.93
N ALA A 22 7.80 -6.98 -3.50
CA ALA A 22 8.56 -6.05 -4.33
C ALA A 22 9.15 -6.65 -5.60
N ARG A 23 9.39 -7.96 -5.63
CA ARG A 23 9.99 -8.64 -6.77
C ARG A 23 8.94 -9.24 -7.71
N GLU A 24 7.89 -9.81 -7.14
CA GLU A 24 6.92 -10.63 -7.87
C GLU A 24 5.67 -9.82 -8.28
N GLU A 25 5.27 -8.82 -7.49
CA GLU A 25 4.06 -8.04 -7.74
C GLU A 25 4.35 -6.72 -8.48
N ALA A 26 3.79 -6.57 -9.67
CA ALA A 26 3.91 -5.34 -10.46
C ALA A 26 3.14 -4.16 -9.84
N SER A 27 1.97 -4.44 -9.27
CA SER A 27 1.13 -3.47 -8.53
C SER A 27 1.88 -2.92 -7.32
N PHE A 28 2.49 -3.79 -6.49
CA PHE A 28 3.27 -3.36 -5.33
C PHE A 28 4.46 -2.46 -5.70
N ARG A 29 5.14 -2.73 -6.82
CA ARG A 29 6.20 -1.83 -7.32
C ARG A 29 5.66 -0.46 -7.75
N THR A 30 4.49 -0.43 -8.38
CA THR A 30 3.81 0.82 -8.73
C THR A 30 3.49 1.64 -7.49
N GLU A 31 2.98 0.98 -6.43
CA GLU A 31 2.69 1.65 -5.16
C GLU A 31 3.95 2.15 -4.46
N LEU A 32 5.06 1.40 -4.48
CA LEU A 32 6.36 1.90 -3.98
C LEU A 32 6.82 3.16 -4.71
N LEU A 33 6.66 3.23 -6.03
CA LEU A 33 6.97 4.44 -6.80
C LEU A 33 6.05 5.60 -6.42
N ALA A 34 4.75 5.33 -6.20
CA ALA A 34 3.81 6.33 -5.72
C ALA A 34 4.19 6.86 -4.33
N VAL A 35 4.68 6.00 -3.43
CA VAL A 35 5.21 6.40 -2.12
C VAL A 35 6.42 7.33 -2.27
N VAL A 36 7.38 6.98 -3.14
CA VAL A 36 8.53 7.86 -3.41
C VAL A 36 8.06 9.21 -3.95
N GLY A 37 7.12 9.21 -4.90
CA GLY A 37 6.52 10.44 -5.44
C GLY A 37 5.82 11.28 -4.36
N GLY A 38 5.06 10.65 -3.46
CA GLY A 38 4.39 11.31 -2.34
C GLY A 38 5.36 11.95 -1.36
N VAL A 39 6.47 11.28 -1.03
CA VAL A 39 7.54 11.84 -0.19
C VAL A 39 8.19 13.06 -0.86
N ILE A 40 8.50 12.97 -2.15
CA ILE A 40 9.06 14.10 -2.92
C ILE A 40 8.08 15.27 -2.92
N LEU A 41 6.79 15.02 -3.14
CA LEU A 41 5.76 16.05 -3.14
C LEU A 41 5.63 16.74 -1.77
N LEU A 42 5.61 15.97 -0.68
CA LEU A 42 5.55 16.51 0.69
C LEU A 42 6.76 17.40 0.99
N TYR A 43 7.95 16.96 0.57
CA TYR A 43 9.17 17.74 0.74
C TYR A 43 9.14 19.03 -0.10
N TRP A 44 8.80 18.92 -1.39
CA TRP A 44 8.83 20.06 -2.32
C TRP A 44 7.78 21.12 -1.98
N THR A 45 6.61 20.71 -1.51
CA THR A 45 5.54 21.64 -1.11
C THR A 45 5.76 22.30 0.26
N GLY A 46 6.87 21.99 0.95
CA GLY A 46 7.13 22.51 2.30
C GLY A 46 6.04 22.08 3.30
N ALA A 47 5.48 20.87 3.12
CA ALA A 47 4.32 20.42 3.88
C ALA A 47 4.60 20.41 5.39
N SER A 48 3.64 20.89 6.19
CA SER A 48 3.74 20.87 7.65
C SER A 48 3.83 19.45 8.21
N LEU A 49 4.31 19.29 9.44
CA LEU A 49 4.44 17.99 10.11
C LEU A 49 3.12 17.18 10.14
N LEU A 50 1.98 17.87 10.23
CA LEU A 50 0.66 17.22 10.17
C LEU A 50 0.46 16.48 8.84
N TRP A 51 0.77 17.13 7.72
CA TRP A 51 0.62 16.56 6.38
C TRP A 51 1.63 15.44 6.11
N TRP A 52 2.83 15.52 6.69
CA TRP A 52 3.75 14.39 6.73
C TRP A 52 3.16 13.19 7.46
N GLY A 53 2.57 13.39 8.64
CA GLY A 53 1.92 12.31 9.39
C GLY A 53 0.77 11.66 8.60
N VAL A 54 -0.10 12.48 8.00
CA VAL A 54 -1.20 12.00 7.15
C VAL A 54 -0.66 11.24 5.94
N GLY A 55 0.33 11.78 5.25
CA GLY A 55 0.94 11.15 4.07
C GLY A 55 1.60 9.81 4.40
N ILE A 56 2.39 9.75 5.48
CA ILE A 56 3.05 8.51 5.92
C ILE A 56 2.01 7.44 6.27
N LEU A 57 0.96 7.80 7.03
CA LEU A 57 -0.11 6.86 7.38
C LEU A 57 -0.82 6.33 6.15
N LEU A 58 -1.14 7.19 5.19
CA LEU A 58 -1.88 6.80 4.00
C LEU A 58 -1.03 5.96 3.04
N MET A 59 0.21 6.36 2.79
CA MET A 59 1.17 5.57 2.00
C MET A 59 1.41 4.19 2.63
N GLY A 60 1.55 4.14 3.96
CA GLY A 60 1.66 2.88 4.70
C GLY A 60 0.40 2.02 4.60
N ALA A 61 -0.79 2.63 4.66
CA ALA A 61 -2.06 1.93 4.51
C ALA A 61 -2.23 1.32 3.11
N VAL A 62 -1.86 2.06 2.05
CA VAL A 62 -1.89 1.57 0.66
C VAL A 62 -1.00 0.34 0.50
N LEU A 63 0.26 0.42 0.95
CA LEU A 63 1.20 -0.72 0.87
C LEU A 63 0.71 -1.91 1.69
N ALA A 64 0.13 -1.68 2.88
CA ALA A 64 -0.43 -2.75 3.69
C ALA A 64 -1.64 -3.41 3.03
N ALA A 65 -2.53 -2.62 2.41
CA ALA A 65 -3.68 -3.15 1.68
C ALA A 65 -3.25 -3.96 0.46
N GLU A 66 -2.23 -3.51 -0.28
CA GLU A 66 -1.68 -4.25 -1.41
C GLU A 66 -1.10 -5.61 -0.99
N LEU A 67 -0.33 -5.64 0.10
CA LEU A 67 0.19 -6.92 0.65
C LEU A 67 -0.93 -7.85 1.10
N LEU A 68 -2.00 -7.31 1.69
CA LEU A 68 -3.17 -8.08 2.07
C LEU A 68 -3.92 -8.60 0.84
N ASN A 69 -4.03 -7.79 -0.22
CA ASN A 69 -4.62 -8.21 -1.49
C ASN A 69 -3.85 -9.39 -2.09
N SER A 70 -2.53 -9.27 -2.25
CA SER A 70 -1.69 -10.38 -2.77
C SER A 70 -1.77 -11.63 -1.89
N ALA A 71 -1.88 -11.47 -0.57
CA ALA A 71 -2.07 -12.60 0.34
C ALA A 71 -3.43 -13.30 0.14
N VAL A 72 -4.51 -12.52 -0.07
CA VAL A 72 -5.84 -13.05 -0.38
C VAL A 72 -5.83 -13.74 -1.74
N GLU A 73 -5.20 -13.15 -2.75
CA GLU A 73 -5.04 -13.75 -4.08
C GLU A 73 -4.28 -15.08 -4.02
N SER A 74 -3.14 -15.12 -3.32
CA SER A 74 -2.36 -16.34 -3.12
C SER A 74 -3.16 -17.45 -2.42
N LEU A 75 -3.95 -17.09 -1.41
CA LEU A 75 -4.82 -18.05 -0.72
C LEU A 75 -5.95 -18.52 -1.63
N ALA A 76 -6.57 -17.60 -2.36
CA ALA A 76 -7.64 -17.87 -3.32
C ALA A 76 -7.19 -18.86 -4.41
N ASP A 77 -6.01 -18.65 -4.98
CA ASP A 77 -5.42 -19.52 -6.00
C ASP A 77 -5.11 -20.92 -5.48
N LEU A 78 -4.78 -21.04 -4.18
CA LEU A 78 -4.57 -22.32 -3.53
C LEU A 78 -5.88 -23.07 -3.27
N VAL A 79 -6.92 -22.39 -2.78
CA VAL A 79 -8.18 -23.03 -2.35
C VAL A 79 -9.14 -23.28 -3.50
N SER A 80 -9.07 -22.50 -4.57
CA SER A 80 -9.93 -22.61 -5.74
C SER A 80 -9.12 -22.40 -7.02
N PRO A 81 -8.42 -23.44 -7.51
CA PRO A 81 -7.66 -23.37 -8.77
C PRO A 81 -8.55 -23.11 -9.99
N GLU A 82 -9.83 -23.51 -9.90
CA GLU A 82 -10.86 -23.20 -10.89
C GLU A 82 -11.69 -21.99 -10.44
N TYR A 83 -12.39 -21.36 -11.41
CA TYR A 83 -13.22 -20.20 -11.12
C TYR A 83 -14.33 -20.53 -10.11
N HIS A 84 -14.39 -19.75 -9.03
CA HIS A 84 -15.47 -19.81 -8.06
C HIS A 84 -16.03 -18.40 -7.78
N PRO A 85 -17.34 -18.16 -7.90
CA PRO A 85 -17.93 -16.82 -7.79
C PRO A 85 -17.60 -16.09 -6.48
N LEU A 86 -17.56 -16.80 -5.35
CA LEU A 86 -17.20 -16.20 -4.05
C LEU A 86 -15.72 -15.81 -3.97
N VAL A 87 -14.84 -16.57 -4.62
CA VAL A 87 -13.41 -16.28 -4.66
C VAL A 87 -13.15 -15.07 -5.56
N ALA A 88 -13.82 -15.00 -6.71
CA ALA A 88 -13.79 -13.83 -7.57
C ALA A 88 -14.21 -12.57 -6.80
N ARG A 89 -15.34 -12.64 -6.07
CA ARG A 89 -15.80 -11.53 -5.22
C ARG A 89 -14.78 -11.14 -4.14
N ALA A 90 -14.10 -12.10 -3.51
CA ALA A 90 -13.08 -11.83 -2.51
C ALA A 90 -11.88 -11.08 -3.11
N LYS A 91 -11.41 -11.51 -4.29
CA LYS A 91 -10.36 -10.81 -5.05
C LYS A 91 -10.78 -9.40 -5.43
N ASP A 92 -11.99 -9.24 -5.97
CA ASP A 92 -12.53 -7.93 -6.34
C ASP A 92 -12.59 -6.97 -5.13
N CYS A 93 -13.00 -7.46 -3.96
CA CYS A 93 -13.00 -6.66 -2.73
C CYS A 93 -11.58 -6.27 -2.28
N GLY A 94 -10.60 -7.16 -2.42
CA GLY A 94 -9.20 -6.87 -2.12
C GLY A 94 -8.65 -5.76 -3.02
N ALA A 95 -8.83 -5.91 -4.34
CA ALA A 95 -8.43 -4.90 -5.31
C ALA A 95 -9.16 -3.56 -5.10
N ALA A 96 -10.45 -3.59 -4.75
CA ALA A 96 -11.20 -2.38 -4.43
C ALA A 96 -10.68 -1.66 -3.19
N ALA A 97 -10.21 -2.39 -2.16
CA ALA A 97 -9.62 -1.79 -0.97
C ALA A 97 -8.34 -1.02 -1.29
N VAL A 98 -7.46 -1.60 -2.12
CA VAL A 98 -6.26 -0.91 -2.63
C VAL A 98 -6.68 0.34 -3.40
N LEU A 99 -7.60 0.20 -4.37
CA LEU A 99 -8.06 1.31 -5.21
C LEU A 99 -8.59 2.48 -4.38
N VAL A 100 -9.40 2.23 -3.35
CA VAL A 100 -9.96 3.28 -2.49
C VAL A 100 -8.85 4.02 -1.74
N LEU A 101 -7.84 3.31 -1.23
CA LEU A 101 -6.73 3.94 -0.51
C LEU A 101 -5.82 4.72 -1.47
N SER A 102 -5.46 4.15 -2.62
CA SER A 102 -4.62 4.81 -3.62
C SER A 102 -5.32 6.05 -4.19
N PHE A 103 -6.63 5.98 -4.45
CA PHE A 103 -7.42 7.14 -4.87
C PHE A 103 -7.43 8.23 -3.81
N THR A 104 -7.63 7.88 -2.54
CA THR A 104 -7.59 8.84 -1.44
C THR A 104 -6.20 9.49 -1.32
N ALA A 105 -5.12 8.73 -1.53
CA ALA A 105 -3.76 9.25 -1.54
C ALA A 105 -3.54 10.28 -2.64
N VAL A 106 -4.03 9.99 -3.85
CA VAL A 106 -3.98 10.92 -4.98
C VAL A 106 -4.77 12.20 -4.68
N LEU A 107 -5.95 12.10 -4.07
CA LEU A 107 -6.74 13.28 -3.69
C LEU A 107 -6.00 14.18 -2.69
N ILE A 108 -5.38 13.59 -1.65
CA ILE A 108 -4.60 14.37 -0.68
C ILE A 108 -3.39 15.02 -1.36
N ALA A 109 -2.68 14.29 -2.22
CA ALA A 109 -1.56 14.82 -2.99
C ALA A 109 -2.01 16.01 -3.89
N ALA A 110 -3.14 15.88 -4.57
CA ALA A 110 -3.71 16.93 -5.39
C ALA A 110 -4.09 18.18 -4.56
N LEU A 111 -4.67 17.99 -3.37
CA LEU A 111 -5.00 19.09 -2.46
C LEU A 111 -3.76 19.82 -1.94
N LEU A 112 -2.69 19.08 -1.62
CA LEU A 112 -1.40 19.65 -1.23
C LEU A 112 -0.79 20.47 -2.36
N LEU A 113 -0.79 19.92 -3.57
CA LEU A 113 -0.28 20.63 -4.75
C LEU A 113 -1.11 21.88 -5.06
N TRP A 114 -2.44 21.77 -5.00
CA TRP A 114 -3.35 22.90 -5.18
C TRP A 114 -3.06 24.02 -4.18
N ARG A 115 -2.93 23.67 -2.90
CA ARG A 115 -2.56 24.60 -1.83
C ARG A 115 -1.23 25.28 -2.13
N TYR A 116 -0.20 24.53 -2.50
CA TYR A 116 1.11 25.08 -2.83
C TYR A 116 1.05 26.08 -3.99
N LEU A 117 0.31 25.77 -5.05
CA LEU A 117 0.18 26.62 -6.23
C LEU A 117 -0.62 27.91 -5.98
N HIS A 118 -1.63 27.89 -5.10
CA HIS A 118 -2.55 29.03 -4.91
C HIS A 118 -2.31 29.85 -3.64
N LEU A 119 -1.74 29.25 -2.60
CA LEU A 119 -1.53 29.89 -1.29
C LEU A 119 -0.06 30.24 -1.01
N GLY A 120 0.81 30.08 -2.01
CA GLY A 120 2.21 30.45 -1.96
C GLY A 120 3.10 29.29 -1.54
N GLY A 121 3.97 28.86 -2.47
CA GLY A 121 5.26 28.24 -2.13
C GLY A 121 6.26 29.27 -1.65
#